data_AF-A0A2E2C977-F1
#
_entry.id   AF-A0A2E2C977-F1
#
_cell.length_a   1.000
_cell.length_b   1.000
_cell.length_c   1.000
_cell.angle_alpha   90.00
_cell.angle_beta   90.00
_cell.angle_gamma   90.00
#
_symmetry.space_group_name_H-M   'P 1'
#
loop_
_entity.id
_entity.type
_entity.pdbx_description
1 polymer ?
#
loop_
_entity_poly.entity_id
_entity_poly.type
_entity_poly.pdbx_seq_one_letter_code
_entity_poly.pdbx_strand_id
1 'polypeptide(L)'
;METSISGIFAAGDGAGIGGVFVAMEEGRLAGITAAEQAGAIAPDEAERRRRGPLERLGEFAEMRAALAEVSQIRPGLLDLATADTLVCRCEEVALSDVQTALDQGARGLQAVKLLTRLGMGPCQGRNCAPHVGMHLCHATGRTHEQVGRINPRPPLKPVTFGALAAMEGVSDGQFLVRVIIVSYKE
;
A
#
# COMPACT_ATOMS: atom_id res chain seq x y z
N MET A 1 8.39 -10.20 8.64
CA MET A 1 7.79 -8.85 8.63
C MET A 1 8.75 -7.79 8.10
N GLU A 2 10.06 -8.04 8.06
CA GLU A 2 11.00 -7.14 7.37
C GLU A 2 10.72 -7.15 5.86
N THR A 3 10.79 -5.96 5.25
CA THR A 3 10.62 -5.78 3.80
C THR A 3 11.91 -6.09 3.06
N SER A 4 11.92 -5.92 1.74
CA SER A 4 13.16 -5.98 0.95
C SER A 4 14.11 -4.81 1.22
N ILE A 5 13.69 -3.79 1.98
CA ILE A 5 14.54 -2.70 2.44
C ILE A 5 14.88 -2.97 3.90
N SER A 6 16.17 -3.12 4.19
CA SER A 6 16.65 -3.45 5.54
C SER A 6 16.24 -2.38 6.56
N GLY A 7 15.83 -2.84 7.74
CA GLY A 7 15.35 -1.98 8.83
C GLY A 7 13.95 -1.39 8.60
N ILE A 8 13.30 -1.70 7.47
CA ILE A 8 11.91 -1.33 7.22
C ILE A 8 11.03 -2.57 7.33
N PHE A 9 9.99 -2.47 8.15
CA PHE A 9 9.04 -3.53 8.42
C PHE A 9 7.65 -3.17 7.92
N ALA A 10 6.91 -4.16 7.44
CA ALA A 10 5.50 -4.06 7.11
C ALA A 10 4.71 -5.05 7.96
N ALA A 11 3.60 -4.60 8.54
CA ALA A 11 2.73 -5.39 9.39
C ALA A 11 1.27 -4.92 9.26
N GLY A 12 0.33 -5.83 9.52
CA GLY A 12 -1.10 -5.57 9.42
C GLY A 12 -1.57 -5.43 7.97
N ASP A 13 -2.72 -4.77 7.77
CA ASP A 13 -3.38 -4.76 6.45
C ASP A 13 -2.59 -4.03 5.36
N GLY A 14 -1.57 -3.24 5.72
CA GLY A 14 -0.60 -2.68 4.76
C GLY A 14 0.38 -3.72 4.18
N ALA A 15 0.53 -4.87 4.84
CA ALA A 15 1.35 -6.01 4.39
C ALA A 15 0.51 -7.15 3.77
N GLY A 16 -0.81 -7.13 3.97
CA GLY A 16 -1.76 -8.09 3.42
C GLY A 16 -3.02 -8.17 4.28
N ILE A 17 -4.14 -8.57 3.70
CA ILE A 17 -5.43 -8.59 4.40
C ILE A 17 -5.47 -9.79 5.37
N GLY A 18 -5.49 -9.51 6.67
CA GLY A 18 -5.52 -10.54 7.71
C GLY A 18 -6.44 -10.21 8.89
N GLY A 19 -6.92 -8.98 9.00
CA GLY A 19 -7.78 -8.54 10.09
C GLY A 19 -7.01 -8.15 11.35
N VAL A 20 -7.75 -7.59 12.32
CA VAL A 20 -7.15 -6.90 13.48
C VAL A 20 -6.26 -7.80 14.34
N PHE A 21 -6.65 -9.04 14.59
CA PHE A 21 -5.87 -9.95 15.44
C PHE A 21 -4.53 -10.34 14.79
N VAL A 22 -4.55 -10.65 13.49
CA VAL A 22 -3.32 -10.89 12.72
C VAL A 22 -2.44 -9.64 12.71
N ALA A 23 -3.02 -8.47 12.46
CA ALA A 23 -2.28 -7.21 12.45
C ALA A 23 -1.59 -6.90 13.78
N MET A 24 -2.25 -7.20 14.90
CA MET A 24 -1.66 -7.03 16.23
C MET A 24 -0.46 -7.96 16.44
N GLU A 25 -0.55 -9.24 16.05
CA GLU A 25 0.57 -10.18 16.20
C GLU A 25 1.72 -9.87 15.24
N GLU A 26 1.44 -9.52 13.99
CA GLU A 26 2.47 -9.07 13.02
C GLU A 26 3.18 -7.81 13.52
N GLY A 27 2.44 -6.87 14.13
CA GLY A 27 3.00 -5.68 14.75
C GLY A 27 3.91 -6.00 15.93
N ARG A 28 3.52 -6.96 16.80
CA ARG A 28 4.38 -7.44 17.89
C ARG A 28 5.66 -8.05 17.35
N LEU A 29 5.57 -8.91 16.33
CA LEU A 29 6.75 -9.52 15.71
C LEU A 29 7.68 -8.49 15.07
N ALA A 30 7.12 -7.54 14.32
CA ALA A 30 7.90 -6.45 13.74
C ALA A 30 8.61 -5.61 14.82
N GLY A 31 7.92 -5.28 15.92
CA GLY A 31 8.52 -4.54 17.03
C GLY A 31 9.63 -5.31 17.75
N ILE A 32 9.44 -6.61 17.99
CA ILE A 32 10.48 -7.46 18.61
C ILE A 32 11.71 -7.55 17.72
N THR A 33 11.52 -7.81 16.42
CA THR A 33 12.64 -7.88 15.47
C THR A 33 13.36 -6.54 15.33
N ALA A 34 12.63 -5.42 15.29
CA ALA A 34 13.23 -4.09 15.26
C ALA A 34 14.05 -3.79 16.54
N ALA A 35 13.53 -4.17 17.71
CA ALA A 35 14.23 -3.99 18.99
C ALA A 35 15.52 -4.83 19.07
N GLU A 36 15.49 -6.07 18.57
CA GLU A 36 16.67 -6.92 18.46
C GLU A 36 17.71 -6.33 17.50
N GLN A 37 17.29 -5.91 16.29
CA GLN A 37 18.19 -5.29 15.30
C GLN A 37 18.80 -3.98 15.81
N ALA A 38 18.07 -3.23 16.65
CA ALA A 38 18.56 -2.02 17.30
C ALA A 38 19.47 -2.30 18.52
N GLY A 39 19.66 -3.56 18.91
CA GLY A 39 20.42 -3.95 20.10
C GLY A 39 19.74 -3.59 21.43
N ALA A 40 18.45 -3.28 21.42
CA ALA A 40 17.68 -2.92 22.62
C ALA A 40 17.30 -4.14 23.48
N ILE A 41 17.28 -5.33 22.88
CA ILE A 41 17.07 -6.61 23.56
C ILE A 41 18.07 -7.64 23.04
N ALA A 42 18.43 -8.61 23.88
CA ALA A 42 19.32 -9.71 23.51
C ALA A 42 18.60 -10.74 22.60
N PRO A 43 19.32 -11.50 21.76
CA PRO A 43 18.70 -12.46 20.84
C PRO A 43 17.85 -13.56 21.52
N ASP A 44 18.27 -14.04 22.70
CA ASP A 44 17.55 -15.03 23.49
C ASP A 44 16.24 -14.46 24.07
N GLU A 45 16.26 -13.20 24.49
CA GLU A 45 15.07 -12.44 24.90
C GLU A 45 14.09 -12.28 23.73
N ALA A 46 14.59 -11.86 22.57
CA ALA A 46 13.80 -11.65 21.36
C ALA A 46 13.11 -12.95 20.93
N GLU A 47 13.85 -14.06 20.92
CA GLU A 47 13.32 -15.37 20.57
C GLU A 47 12.21 -15.82 21.52
N ARG A 48 12.42 -15.67 22.83
CA ARG A 48 11.37 -15.99 23.82
C ARG A 48 10.11 -15.17 23.61
N ARG A 49 10.24 -13.88 23.29
CA ARG A 49 9.10 -12.97 23.04
C ARG A 49 8.37 -13.26 21.73
N ARG A 50 9.04 -13.81 20.71
CA ARG A 50 8.43 -14.16 19.42
C ARG A 50 7.50 -15.37 19.48
N ARG A 51 7.73 -16.31 20.40
CA ARG A 51 6.97 -17.57 20.49
C ARG A 51 5.45 -17.37 20.52
N GLY A 52 4.95 -16.59 21.48
CA GLY A 52 3.51 -16.38 21.63
C GLY A 52 2.83 -15.74 20.41
N PRO A 53 3.36 -14.64 19.84
CA PRO A 53 2.84 -14.08 18.59
C PRO A 53 2.90 -15.05 17.39
N LEU A 54 3.96 -15.86 17.25
CA LEU A 54 4.06 -16.85 16.17
C LEU A 54 2.99 -17.96 16.32
N GLU A 55 2.78 -18.45 17.54
CA GLU A 55 1.74 -19.45 17.83
C GLU A 55 0.34 -18.91 17.47
N ARG A 56 0.00 -17.70 17.92
CA ARG A 56 -1.29 -17.07 17.63
C ARG A 56 -1.50 -16.78 16.14
N LEU A 57 -0.43 -16.42 15.40
CA LEU A 57 -0.53 -16.30 13.94
C LEU A 57 -0.86 -17.63 13.26
N GLY A 58 -0.36 -18.75 13.79
CA GLY A 58 -0.74 -20.09 13.36
C GLY A 58 -2.22 -20.36 13.60
N GLU A 59 -2.75 -19.98 14.76
CA GLU A 59 -4.17 -20.11 15.11
C GLU A 59 -5.09 -19.31 14.16
N PHE A 60 -4.63 -18.15 13.69
CA PHE A 60 -5.39 -17.30 12.77
C PHE A 60 -5.21 -17.62 11.29
N ALA A 61 -4.44 -18.64 10.93
CA ALA A 61 -4.08 -18.93 9.54
C ALA A 61 -5.30 -19.17 8.63
N GLU A 62 -6.27 -19.98 9.08
CA GLU A 62 -7.47 -20.29 8.31
C GLU A 62 -8.38 -19.06 8.15
N MET A 63 -8.61 -18.31 9.23
CA MET A 63 -9.38 -17.06 9.18
C MET A 63 -8.74 -16.04 8.23
N ARG A 64 -7.41 -15.91 8.28
CA ARG A 64 -6.65 -15.06 7.35
C ARG A 64 -6.85 -15.50 5.91
N ALA A 65 -6.77 -16.80 5.62
CA ALA A 65 -6.98 -17.32 4.27
C ALA A 65 -8.40 -17.02 3.76
N ALA A 66 -9.42 -17.24 4.60
CA ALA A 66 -10.81 -16.92 4.27
C ALA A 66 -11.01 -15.42 4.04
N LEU A 67 -10.45 -14.55 4.90
CA LEU A 67 -10.52 -13.09 4.73
C LEU A 67 -9.83 -12.63 3.44
N ALA A 68 -8.67 -13.21 3.12
CA ALA A 68 -7.96 -12.91 1.89
C ALA A 68 -8.79 -13.30 0.66
N GLU A 69 -9.45 -14.47 0.67
CA GLU A 69 -10.31 -14.95 -0.42
C GLU A 69 -11.54 -14.04 -0.62
N VAL A 70 -12.31 -13.76 0.44
CA VAL A 70 -13.54 -12.97 0.31
C VAL A 70 -13.28 -11.51 -0.05
N SER A 71 -12.08 -11.01 0.25
CA SER A 71 -11.67 -9.64 -0.08
C SER A 71 -11.15 -9.49 -1.52
N GLN A 72 -11.02 -10.58 -2.27
CA GLN A 72 -10.62 -10.51 -3.67
C GLN A 72 -11.72 -9.87 -4.52
N ILE A 73 -11.30 -9.05 -5.47
CA ILE A 73 -12.22 -8.47 -6.45
C ILE A 73 -12.66 -9.57 -7.41
N ARG A 74 -13.98 -9.82 -7.44
CA ARG A 74 -14.56 -10.89 -8.25
C ARG A 74 -14.48 -10.56 -9.74
N PRO A 75 -14.28 -11.57 -10.60
CA PRO A 75 -14.49 -11.44 -12.04
C PRO A 75 -15.88 -10.87 -12.35
N GLY A 76 -15.99 -10.03 -13.37
CA GLY A 76 -17.25 -9.39 -13.78
C GLY A 76 -17.56 -8.07 -13.08
N LEU A 77 -16.91 -7.73 -11.96
CA LEU A 77 -17.10 -6.42 -11.32
C LEU A 77 -16.65 -5.28 -12.24
N LEU A 78 -15.60 -5.51 -13.02
CA LEU A 78 -15.07 -4.55 -14.00
C LEU A 78 -16.05 -4.29 -15.15
N ASP A 79 -16.94 -5.24 -15.46
CA ASP A 79 -17.88 -5.15 -16.58
C ASP A 79 -19.08 -4.26 -16.24
N LEU A 80 -19.27 -3.92 -14.97
CA LEU A 80 -20.31 -2.99 -14.53
C LEU A 80 -19.98 -1.53 -14.87
N ALA A 81 -18.71 -1.22 -15.13
CA ALA A 81 -18.28 0.13 -15.46
C ALA A 81 -18.63 0.49 -16.90
N THR A 82 -19.32 1.60 -17.08
CA THR A 82 -19.68 2.18 -18.38
C THR A 82 -18.64 3.20 -18.84
N ALA A 83 -18.71 3.64 -20.10
CA ALA A 83 -17.77 4.62 -20.67
C ALA A 83 -17.73 5.96 -19.91
N ASP A 84 -18.85 6.38 -19.33
CA ASP A 84 -19.03 7.59 -18.53
C ASP A 84 -18.74 7.40 -17.03
N THR A 85 -18.45 6.17 -16.59
CA THR A 85 -18.09 5.90 -15.19
C THR A 85 -16.80 6.63 -14.82
N LEU A 86 -16.88 7.50 -13.81
CA LEU A 86 -15.71 8.21 -13.29
C LEU A 86 -14.77 7.24 -12.55
N VAL A 87 -13.62 6.98 -13.15
CA VAL A 87 -12.58 6.12 -12.57
C VAL A 87 -11.59 6.92 -11.71
N CYS A 88 -11.48 8.24 -11.91
CA CYS A 88 -10.71 9.13 -11.04
C CYS A 88 -11.55 10.33 -10.60
N ARG A 89 -12.07 10.30 -9.37
CA ARG A 89 -12.83 11.42 -8.80
C ARG A 89 -12.06 12.74 -8.73
N CYS A 90 -10.75 12.69 -8.48
CA CYS A 90 -9.97 13.91 -8.23
C CYS A 90 -9.67 14.72 -9.49
N GLU A 91 -9.51 14.05 -10.63
CA GLU A 91 -9.20 14.69 -11.92
C GLU A 91 -10.36 14.48 -12.91
N GLU A 92 -11.51 14.02 -12.42
CA GLU A 92 -12.75 13.79 -13.18
C GLU A 92 -12.57 12.92 -14.44
N VAL A 93 -11.69 11.93 -14.37
CA VAL A 93 -11.38 11.03 -15.50
C VAL A 93 -12.43 9.93 -15.59
N ALA A 94 -13.05 9.78 -16.77
CA ALA A 94 -13.98 8.71 -17.10
C ALA A 94 -13.25 7.47 -17.66
N LEU A 95 -13.93 6.32 -17.69
CA LEU A 95 -13.36 5.10 -18.27
C LEU A 95 -13.03 5.25 -19.76
N SER A 96 -13.84 6.02 -20.49
CA SER A 96 -13.61 6.35 -21.91
C SER A 96 -12.30 7.09 -22.16
N ASP A 97 -11.84 7.93 -21.23
CA ASP A 97 -10.54 8.60 -21.34
C ASP A 97 -9.39 7.59 -21.23
N VAL A 98 -9.53 6.58 -20.37
CA VAL A 98 -8.56 5.49 -20.23
C VAL A 98 -8.53 4.62 -21.49
N GLN A 99 -9.70 4.33 -22.08
CA GLN A 99 -9.80 3.60 -23.35
C GLN A 99 -9.14 4.40 -24.49
N THR A 100 -9.42 5.69 -24.57
CA THR A 100 -8.77 6.59 -25.53
C THR A 100 -7.25 6.59 -25.37
N ALA A 101 -6.74 6.60 -24.12
CA ALA A 101 -5.31 6.49 -23.85
C ALA A 101 -4.73 5.13 -24.33
N LEU A 102 -5.46 4.02 -24.17
CA LEU A 102 -5.07 2.71 -24.69
C LEU A 102 -4.98 2.72 -26.22
N ASP A 103 -5.96 3.31 -26.89
CA ASP A 103 -5.99 3.46 -28.36
C ASP A 103 -4.81 4.30 -28.87
N GLN A 104 -4.40 5.31 -28.10
CA GLN A 104 -3.20 6.12 -28.35
C GLN A 104 -1.88 5.40 -28.05
N GLY A 105 -1.91 4.15 -27.59
CA GLY A 105 -0.71 3.35 -27.37
C GLY A 105 -0.29 3.22 -25.90
N ALA A 106 -1.05 3.74 -24.93
CA ALA A 106 -0.75 3.50 -23.52
C ALA A 106 -0.87 2.00 -23.18
N ARG A 107 0.06 1.47 -22.38
CA ARG A 107 0.06 0.05 -21.99
C ARG A 107 0.26 -0.18 -20.49
N GLY A 108 0.27 0.89 -19.70
CA GLY A 108 0.52 0.84 -18.27
C GLY A 108 0.07 2.12 -17.57
N LEU A 109 -0.01 2.05 -16.24
CA LEU A 109 -0.59 3.12 -15.41
C LEU A 109 0.12 4.46 -15.57
N GLN A 110 1.44 4.46 -15.78
CA GLN A 110 2.20 5.71 -15.94
C GLN A 110 1.89 6.42 -17.26
N ALA A 111 1.72 5.67 -18.35
CA ALA A 111 1.34 6.25 -19.64
C ALA A 111 -0.10 6.80 -19.59
N VAL A 112 -1.03 6.06 -19.00
CA VAL A 112 -2.40 6.52 -18.77
C VAL A 112 -2.42 7.77 -17.90
N LYS A 113 -1.65 7.79 -16.81
CA LYS A 113 -1.48 8.99 -15.97
C LYS A 113 -1.02 10.20 -16.77
N LEU A 114 -0.03 10.06 -17.65
CA LEU A 114 0.48 11.18 -18.45
C LEU A 114 -0.56 11.71 -19.45
N LEU A 115 -1.36 10.84 -20.06
CA LEU A 115 -2.36 11.21 -21.06
C LEU A 115 -3.66 11.75 -20.45
N THR A 116 -4.05 11.27 -19.27
CA THR A 116 -5.38 11.54 -18.67
C THR A 116 -5.31 12.33 -17.36
N ARG A 117 -4.11 12.59 -16.83
CA ARG A 117 -3.86 13.11 -15.46
C ARG A 117 -4.32 12.19 -14.32
N LEU A 118 -4.83 10.99 -14.60
CA LEU A 118 -5.24 10.03 -13.58
C LEU A 118 -4.16 9.86 -12.49
N GLY A 119 -4.56 10.04 -11.24
CA GLY A 119 -3.67 9.93 -10.08
C GLY A 119 -2.80 11.15 -9.80
N MET A 120 -3.01 12.29 -10.49
CA MET A 120 -2.34 13.57 -10.20
C MET A 120 -3.03 14.43 -9.13
N GLY A 121 -4.28 14.13 -8.80
CA GLY A 121 -5.02 14.89 -7.77
C GLY A 121 -4.54 14.65 -6.34
N PRO A 122 -5.17 15.25 -5.31
CA PRO A 122 -4.69 15.20 -3.91
C PRO A 122 -4.67 13.78 -3.31
N CYS A 123 -5.43 12.84 -3.88
CA CYS A 123 -5.35 11.43 -3.47
C CYS A 123 -4.08 10.71 -3.99
N GLN A 124 -3.33 11.31 -4.91
CA GLN A 124 -2.09 10.78 -5.51
C GLN A 124 -2.23 9.34 -6.02
N GLY A 125 -3.39 9.01 -6.60
CA GLY A 125 -3.65 7.70 -7.17
C GLY A 125 -4.08 6.61 -6.18
N ARG A 126 -4.18 6.91 -4.87
CA ARG A 126 -4.57 5.91 -3.85
C ARG A 126 -5.92 5.25 -4.14
N ASN A 127 -6.86 6.01 -4.69
CA ASN A 127 -8.18 5.50 -5.02
C ASN A 127 -8.25 4.94 -6.44
N CYS A 128 -7.63 5.59 -7.43
CA CYS A 128 -7.83 5.25 -8.84
C CYS A 128 -6.83 4.24 -9.41
N ALA A 129 -5.59 4.23 -8.92
CA ALA A 129 -4.54 3.39 -9.49
C ALA A 129 -4.82 1.89 -9.36
N PRO A 130 -5.34 1.35 -8.23
CA PRO A 130 -5.58 -0.08 -8.11
C PRO A 130 -6.60 -0.62 -9.11
N HIS A 131 -7.80 -0.02 -9.18
CA HIS A 131 -8.85 -0.51 -10.08
C HIS A 131 -8.57 -0.21 -11.55
N VAL A 132 -8.01 0.95 -11.88
CA VAL A 132 -7.58 1.18 -13.27
C VAL A 132 -6.44 0.24 -13.65
N GLY A 133 -5.54 -0.10 -12.73
CA GLY A 133 -4.53 -1.14 -12.94
C GLY A 133 -5.16 -2.48 -13.33
N MET A 134 -6.18 -2.93 -12.59
CA MET A 134 -6.93 -4.14 -12.93
C MET A 134 -7.65 -4.05 -14.28
N HIS A 135 -8.28 -2.90 -14.60
CA HIS A 135 -8.88 -2.68 -15.92
C HIS A 135 -7.84 -2.78 -17.04
N LEU A 136 -6.64 -2.22 -16.85
CA LEU A 136 -5.56 -2.32 -17.85
C LEU A 136 -5.08 -3.77 -18.01
N CYS A 137 -4.94 -4.52 -16.91
CA CYS A 137 -4.61 -5.94 -16.98
C CYS A 137 -5.66 -6.70 -17.79
N HIS A 138 -6.94 -6.48 -17.51
CA HIS A 138 -8.05 -7.12 -18.22
C HIS A 138 -8.08 -6.73 -19.71
N ALA A 139 -8.01 -5.44 -20.03
CA ALA A 139 -8.11 -4.93 -21.40
C ALA A 139 -6.90 -5.28 -22.27
N THR A 140 -5.72 -5.47 -21.69
CA THR A 140 -4.47 -5.70 -22.44
C THR A 140 -3.91 -7.12 -22.32
N GLY A 141 -4.51 -7.97 -21.47
CA GLY A 141 -3.99 -9.31 -21.16
C GLY A 141 -2.63 -9.32 -20.44
N ARG A 142 -2.23 -8.17 -19.87
CA ARG A 142 -0.92 -7.99 -19.20
C ARG A 142 -0.99 -8.28 -17.72
N THR A 143 0.13 -8.68 -17.13
CA THR A 143 0.24 -8.87 -15.68
C THR A 143 0.30 -7.54 -14.94
N HIS A 144 0.08 -7.57 -13.62
CA HIS A 144 0.20 -6.39 -12.76
C HIS A 144 1.60 -5.76 -12.84
N GLU A 145 2.64 -6.57 -12.94
CA GLU A 145 4.03 -6.12 -13.06
C GLU A 145 4.26 -5.37 -14.38
N GLN A 146 3.66 -5.83 -15.47
CA GLN A 146 3.77 -5.22 -16.80
C GLN A 146 2.97 -3.92 -16.91
N VAL A 147 1.79 -3.85 -16.29
CA VAL A 147 0.99 -2.61 -16.20
C VAL A 147 1.68 -1.59 -15.29
N GLY A 148 2.40 -2.08 -14.28
CA GLY A 148 3.19 -1.28 -13.34
C GLY A 148 2.32 -0.54 -12.33
N ARG A 149 2.88 0.51 -11.73
CA ARG A 149 2.23 1.34 -10.71
C ARG A 149 2.49 2.82 -10.96
N ILE A 150 1.63 3.67 -10.40
CA ILE A 150 1.96 5.09 -10.25
C ILE A 150 2.98 5.19 -9.12
N ASN A 151 4.19 5.64 -9.44
CA ASN A 151 5.26 5.76 -8.45
C ASN A 151 4.89 6.79 -7.36
N PRO A 152 4.84 6.38 -6.08
CA PRO A 152 4.67 7.33 -4.97
C PRO A 152 5.83 8.33 -4.94
N ARG A 153 5.53 9.58 -4.63
CA ARG A 153 6.53 10.65 -4.47
C ARG A 153 6.30 11.37 -3.15
N PRO A 154 7.35 11.79 -2.43
CA PRO A 154 7.20 12.68 -1.30
C PRO A 154 6.57 14.01 -1.73
N PRO A 155 5.71 14.62 -0.87
CA PRO A 155 5.17 14.07 0.38
C PRO A 155 4.04 13.05 0.11
N LEU A 156 3.97 11.98 0.92
CA LEU A 156 2.97 10.90 0.73
C LEU A 156 1.52 11.39 0.84
N LYS A 157 1.28 12.38 1.70
CA LYS A 157 0.03 13.14 1.83
C LYS A 157 0.36 14.62 1.68
N PRO A 158 -0.57 15.44 1.15
CA PRO A 158 -0.39 16.88 1.12
C PRO A 158 -0.03 17.43 2.50
N VAL A 159 1.00 18.26 2.54
CA VAL A 159 1.44 19.00 3.73
C VAL A 159 1.43 20.49 3.40
N THR A 160 1.15 21.34 4.38
CA THR A 160 1.18 22.78 4.17
C THR A 160 2.61 23.27 4.04
N PHE A 161 2.83 24.35 3.28
CA PHE A 161 4.15 25.00 3.24
C PHE A 161 4.62 25.47 4.61
N GLY A 162 3.70 25.91 5.49
CA GLY A 162 4.03 26.26 6.87
C GLY A 162 4.56 25.08 7.67
N ALA A 163 3.96 23.88 7.52
CA ALA A 163 4.47 22.68 8.17
C ALA A 163 5.88 22.33 7.66
N LEU A 164 6.11 22.42 6.34
CA LEU A 164 7.44 22.19 5.75
C LEU A 164 8.47 23.23 6.23
N ALA A 165 8.11 24.51 6.30
CA ALA A 165 8.98 25.59 6.75
C ALA A 165 9.34 25.47 8.24
N ALA A 166 8.45 24.87 9.05
CA ALA A 166 8.68 24.61 10.47
C ALA A 166 9.43 23.30 10.75
N MET A 167 9.78 22.50 9.73
CA MET A 167 10.56 21.27 9.94
C MET A 167 12.02 21.62 10.24
N GLU A 168 12.45 21.38 11.48
CA GLU A 168 13.85 21.44 11.89
C GLU A 168 14.53 20.07 11.73
N GLY A 169 15.83 20.05 11.43
CA GLY A 169 16.65 18.82 11.46
C GLY A 169 16.63 17.95 10.19
N VAL A 170 16.22 18.47 9.04
CA VAL A 170 16.39 17.79 7.74
C VAL A 170 17.80 18.08 7.18
N SER A 171 18.85 17.65 7.89
CA SER A 171 20.22 17.70 7.37
C SER A 171 20.59 16.39 6.66
N ASP A 172 21.41 16.51 5.61
CA ASP A 172 21.84 15.50 4.64
C ASP A 172 21.74 14.03 5.08
N GLY A 173 20.81 13.29 4.45
CA GLY A 173 20.86 11.83 4.34
C GLY A 173 20.27 11.02 5.49
N GLN A 174 19.88 11.62 6.61
CA GLN A 174 19.22 10.88 7.70
C GLN A 174 17.70 10.97 7.61
N PHE A 175 17.09 10.05 6.86
CA PHE A 175 15.67 9.73 7.04
C PHE A 175 15.51 8.99 8.37
N LEU A 176 15.41 9.75 9.46
CA LEU A 176 15.09 9.20 10.75
C LEU A 176 13.62 8.77 10.70
N VAL A 177 13.37 7.48 10.44
CA VAL A 177 12.05 6.88 10.56
C VAL A 177 11.70 6.92 12.05
N ARG A 178 11.14 8.03 12.51
CA ARG A 178 10.44 8.08 13.78
C ARG A 178 9.22 7.17 13.62
N VAL A 179 9.27 5.99 14.22
CA VAL A 179 8.10 5.14 14.38
C VAL A 179 7.10 5.92 15.23
N ILE A 180 6.15 6.58 14.57
CA ILE A 180 4.99 7.16 15.26
C ILE A 180 4.06 5.99 15.56
N ILE A 181 4.17 5.44 16.76
CA ILE A 181 3.17 4.50 17.28
C ILE A 181 1.90 5.31 17.52
N VAL A 182 0.93 5.20 16.59
CA VAL A 182 -0.41 5.75 16.80
C VAL A 182 -1.13 4.80 17.77
N SER A 183 -1.00 5.06 19.07
CA SER A 183 -1.82 4.42 20.08
C SER A 183 -3.22 5.02 20.02
N TYR A 184 -4.20 4.22 19.61
CA TYR A 184 -5.60 4.55 19.88
C TYR A 184 -5.83 4.35 21.37
N LYS A 185 -6.15 5.43 22.09
CA LYS A 185 -6.74 5.32 23.43
C LYS A 185 -8.16 4.77 23.23
N GLU A 186 -8.48 3.70 23.96
CA GLU A 186 -9.87 3.30 24.22
C GLU A 186 -10.63 4.42 24.94
#